data_AF-A0A7W0TPG3-F1
#
_entry.id   AF-A0A7W0TPG3-F1
#
_cell.length_a   1.000
_cell.length_b   1.000
_cell.length_c   1.000
_cell.angle_alpha   90.00
_cell.angle_beta   90.00
_cell.angle_gamma   90.00
#
_symmetry.space_group_name_H-M   'P 1'
#
loop_
_entity.id
_entity.type
_entity.pdbx_description
1 polymer ?
#
loop_
_entity_poly.entity_id
_entity_poly.type
_entity_poly.pdbx_seq_one_letter_code
_entity_poly.pdbx_strand_id
1 'polypeptide(L)' 'MLRLEVRNAQTPIERKPAWIKTRLRTGPQFQQLKSLVKSEGLHTVCEEAGCPNIY' A
#
# COMPACT_ATOMS: atom_id res chain seq x y z
N MET A 1 19.84 -4.09 9.44
CA MET A 1 19.56 -2.74 8.94
C MET A 1 20.87 -2.07 8.56
N LEU A 2 20.90 -1.45 7.39
CA LEU A 2 22.01 -0.61 6.96
C LEU A 2 22.09 0.65 7.84
N ARG A 3 23.29 1.26 7.94
CA ARG A 3 23.54 2.45 8.79
C ARG A 3 22.47 3.55 8.63
N LEU A 4 21.97 3.77 7.41
CA LEU A 4 20.98 4.81 7.13
C LEU A 4 19.59 4.46 7.67
N GLU A 5 19.17 3.19 7.60
CA GLU A 5 17.87 2.75 8.09
C GLU A 5 17.79 2.87 9.62
N VAL A 6 18.86 2.52 10.33
CA VAL A 6 18.97 2.70 11.79
C VAL A 6 18.82 4.16 12.18
N ARG A 7 19.46 5.07 11.43
CA ARG A 7 19.34 6.52 11.66
C ARG A 7 17.92 7.02 11.36
N ASN A 8 17.30 6.57 10.27
CA ASN A 8 15.93 6.98 9.93
C ASN A 8 14.93 6.55 11.01
N ALA A 9 15.11 5.35 11.58
CA ALA A 9 14.26 4.83 12.65
C ALA A 9 14.37 5.59 13.99
N GLN A 10 15.39 6.44 14.17
CA GLN A 10 15.50 7.32 15.35
C GLN A 10 14.49 8.48 15.29
N THR A 11 14.04 8.86 14.10
CA THR A 11 12.94 9.82 13.94
C THR A 11 11.61 9.08 14.10
N PRO A 12 10.74 9.49 15.04
CA PRO A 12 9.45 8.86 15.22
C PRO A 12 8.54 9.13 14.01
N ILE A 13 7.73 8.13 13.64
CA ILE A 13 6.77 8.25 12.53
C ILE A 13 5.79 9.39 12.80
N GLU A 14 5.68 10.31 11.85
CA GLU A 14 4.80 11.46 11.96
C GLU A 14 3.33 11.06 11.85
N ARG A 15 2.49 11.78 12.58
CA ARG A 15 1.04 11.65 12.41
C ARG A 15 0.63 12.23 11.06
N LYS A 16 -0.12 11.44 10.29
CA LYS A 16 -0.70 11.91 9.02
C LYS A 16 -1.65 13.10 9.28
N PRO A 17 -1.60 14.16 8.46
CA PRO A 17 -2.52 15.27 8.57
C PRO A 17 -3.95 14.86 8.21
N ALA A 18 -4.94 15.64 8.66
CA ALA A 18 -6.36 15.27 8.59
C ALA A 18 -6.92 15.10 7.16
N TRP A 19 -6.24 15.64 6.15
CA TRP A 19 -6.63 15.51 4.73
C TRP A 19 -6.08 14.26 4.04
N ILE A 20 -5.05 13.59 4.59
CA ILE A 20 -4.54 12.34 4.03
C ILE A 20 -5.39 11.18 4.56
N LYS A 21 -6.41 10.82 3.79
CA LYS A 21 -7.36 9.75 4.11
C LYS A 21 -7.63 8.89 2.88
N THR A 22 -7.64 7.58 3.06
CA THR A 22 -8.03 6.64 2.00
C THR A 22 -9.55 6.62 1.84
N ARG A 23 -10.02 6.61 0.59
CA ARG A 23 -11.42 6.33 0.26
C ARG A 23 -11.55 4.82 0.02
N LEU A 24 -12.07 4.08 0.99
CA LEU A 24 -12.21 2.64 0.88
C LEU A 24 -13.42 2.29 -0.01
N ARG A 25 -13.18 1.63 -1.16
CA ARG A 25 -14.21 1.17 -2.08
C ARG A 25 -14.01 -0.29 -2.53
N THR A 26 -14.08 -1.24 -1.60
CA THR A 26 -13.91 -2.67 -1.90
C THR A 26 -15.11 -3.30 -2.61
N GLY A 27 -15.37 -2.86 -3.85
CA GLY A 27 -16.44 -3.36 -4.71
C GLY A 27 -16.07 -4.66 -5.44
N PRO A 28 -17.03 -5.24 -6.21
CA PRO A 28 -16.81 -6.47 -6.96
C PRO A 28 -15.68 -6.34 -7.99
N GLN A 29 -15.47 -5.17 -8.58
CA GLN A 29 -14.40 -4.93 -9.56
C GLN A 29 -13.01 -5.11 -8.95
N PHE A 30 -12.80 -4.58 -7.73
CA PHE A 30 -11.53 -4.74 -7.03
C PHE A 30 -11.23 -6.22 -6.74
N GLN A 31 -12.24 -6.97 -6.28
CA GLN A 31 -12.09 -8.40 -5.99
C GLN A 31 -11.81 -9.21 -7.26
N GLN A 32 -12.47 -8.90 -8.37
CA GLN A 32 -12.22 -9.53 -9.66
C GLN A 32 -10.78 -9.29 -10.15
N LEU A 33 -10.32 -8.03 -10.12
CA LEU A 33 -8.96 -7.69 -10.52
C LEU A 33 -7.91 -8.38 -9.63
N LYS A 34 -8.12 -8.37 -8.32
CA LYS A 34 -7.24 -9.06 -7.36
C LYS A 34 -7.19 -10.57 -7.61
N SER A 35 -8.33 -11.19 -7.91
CA SER A 35 -8.39 -12.61 -8.25
C SER A 35 -7.65 -12.92 -9.54
N LEU A 36 -7.81 -12.08 -10.57
CA LEU A 36 -7.13 -12.22 -11.86
C LEU A 36 -5.62 -12.11 -11.72
N VAL A 37 -5.12 -11.07 -11.05
CA VAL A 37 -3.68 -10.90 -10.80
C VAL A 37 -3.09 -12.13 -10.11
N LYS A 38 -3.80 -12.66 -9.11
CA LYS A 38 -3.39 -13.87 -8.39
C LYS A 38 -3.44 -15.13 -9.26
N SER A 39 -4.49 -15.32 -10.06
CA SER A 39 -4.64 -16.53 -10.89
C SER A 39 -3.60 -16.61 -11.99
N GLU A 40 -3.18 -15.46 -12.53
CA GLU A 40 -2.15 -15.37 -13.56
C GLU A 40 -0.71 -15.35 -12.99
N GLY A 41 -0.55 -15.42 -11.66
CA GLY A 41 0.76 -15.34 -11.01
C GLY A 41 1.47 -13.99 -11.25
N LEU A 42 0.70 -12.92 -11.41
CA LEU A 42 1.20 -11.57 -11.67
C LEU A 42 1.36 -10.78 -10.37
N HIS A 43 2.14 -9.71 -10.45
CA HIS A 43 2.33 -8.74 -9.38
C HIS A 43 1.98 -7.34 -9.87
N THR A 44 1.47 -6.50 -8.98
CA THR A 44 1.20 -5.10 -9.28
C THR A 44 1.95 -4.19 -8.33
N VAL A 45 2.46 -3.06 -8.83
CA VAL A 45 3.05 -2.02 -7.98
C VAL A 45 2.05 -1.47 -6.97
N CYS A 46 0.75 -1.50 -7.29
CA CYS A 46 -0.33 -1.11 -6.38
C CYS A 46 -0.31 -1.94 -5.09
N GLU A 47 -0.07 -3.25 -5.18
CA GLU A 47 0.01 -4.17 -4.05
C GLU A 47 1.38 -4.16 -3.38
N GLU A 48 2.45 -4.35 -4.17
CA GLU A 48 3.82 -4.53 -3.65
C GLU A 48 4.36 -3.26 -2.96
N ALA A 49 3.98 -2.07 -3.43
CA ALA A 49 4.40 -0.81 -2.82
C ALA A 49 3.47 -0.31 -1.70
N GLY A 50 2.39 -1.05 -1.37
CA GLY A 50 1.43 -0.65 -0.34
C GLY A 50 0.68 0.63 -0.66
N CYS A 51 0.28 0.83 -1.92
CA CYS A 51 -0.36 2.06 -2.38
C CYS A 51 -1.69 2.32 -1.64
N PRO A 52 -1.91 3.50 -1.03
CA PRO A 52 -3.13 3.78 -0.27
C PRO A 52 -4.38 3.96 -1.14
N ASN A 53 -4.25 3.93 -2.48
CA ASN A 53 -5.32 4.12 -3.46
C ASN A 53 -5.77 2.83 -4.15
N ILE A 54 -5.41 1.67 -3.61
CA ILE A 54 -5.68 0.36 -4.23
C ILE A 54 -7.19 -0.03 -4.24
N TYR A 55 -8.00 0.59 -3.39
CA TYR A 55 -9.38 0.20 -3.11
C TYR A 55 -10.42 0.87 -4.00
#